data_AF-A0A4U7FAH3-F1
#
_entry.id   AF-A0A4U7FAH3-F1
#
_cell.length_a   1.000
_cell.length_b   1.000
_cell.length_c   1.000
_cell.angle_alpha   90.00
_cell.angle_beta   90.00
_cell.angle_gamma   90.00
#
_symmetry.space_group_name_H-M   'P 1'
#
loop_
_entity.id
_entity.type
_entity.pdbx_description
1 polymer ?
#
loop_
_entity_poly.entity_id
_entity_poly.type
_entity_poly.pdbx_seq_one_letter_code
_entity_poly.pdbx_strand_id
1 'polypeptide(L)'
;MTDFDEFTDRYKSFIVDRDWDQFHTPKNLAEAISIEANELLELFLWHDNHPSETVQADTELHGRVKEELADVVIYSIALATQLDIDLADAVDEKMTANETRFDEDTAADMTAELESWQRD
;
A
#
# COMPACT_ATOMS: atom_id res chain seq x y z
N MET A 1 -9.60 12.91 -11.50
CA MET A 1 -8.77 11.92 -10.78
C MET A 1 -9.50 11.72 -9.47
N THR A 2 -9.81 10.48 -9.12
CA THR A 2 -10.51 10.15 -7.87
C THR A 2 -9.56 10.37 -6.70
N ASP A 3 -10.00 11.06 -5.64
CA ASP A 3 -9.24 11.30 -4.42
C ASP A 3 -9.64 10.30 -3.31
N PHE A 4 -8.93 10.34 -2.17
CA PHE A 4 -9.18 9.43 -1.05
C PHE A 4 -10.58 9.58 -0.46
N ASP A 5 -11.17 10.78 -0.52
CA ASP A 5 -12.53 11.03 -0.04
C ASP A 5 -13.55 10.28 -0.90
N GLU A 6 -13.43 10.37 -2.24
CA GLU A 6 -14.32 9.66 -3.15
C GLU A 6 -14.18 8.12 -2.99
N PHE A 7 -12.97 7.60 -2.75
CA PHE A 7 -12.79 6.18 -2.44
C PHE A 7 -13.41 5.78 -1.09
N THR A 8 -13.27 6.63 -0.08
CA THR A 8 -13.82 6.41 1.27
C THR A 8 -15.35 6.36 1.22
N ASP A 9 -15.99 7.28 0.51
CA ASP A 9 -17.45 7.32 0.36
C ASP A 9 -17.98 6.10 -0.41
N ARG A 10 -17.26 5.69 -1.46
CA ARG A 10 -17.58 4.47 -2.21
C ARG A 10 -17.44 3.22 -1.33
N TYR A 11 -16.40 3.12 -0.52
CA TYR A 11 -16.20 2.03 0.42
C TYR A 11 -17.31 1.98 1.48
N LYS A 12 -17.63 3.12 2.12
CA LYS A 12 -18.70 3.24 3.11
C LYS A 12 -20.03 2.74 2.53
N SER A 13 -20.37 3.19 1.32
CA SER A 13 -21.57 2.74 0.61
C SER A 13 -21.54 1.23 0.36
N PHE A 14 -20.42 0.69 -0.13
CA PHE A 14 -20.25 -0.73 -0.43
C PHE A 14 -20.47 -1.64 0.80
N ILE A 15 -19.98 -1.22 1.98
CA ILE A 15 -20.10 -1.96 3.22
C ILE A 15 -21.48 -1.86 3.85
N VAL A 16 -22.08 -0.66 3.87
CA VAL A 16 -23.44 -0.45 4.36
C VAL A 16 -24.45 -1.28 3.56
N ASP A 17 -24.33 -1.28 2.23
CA ASP A 17 -25.23 -2.05 1.35
C ASP A 17 -25.19 -3.57 1.60
N ARG A 18 -24.14 -4.06 2.26
CA ARG A 18 -23.90 -5.49 2.52
C ARG A 18 -24.04 -5.87 3.98
N ASP A 19 -24.27 -4.91 4.87
CA ASP A 19 -24.25 -5.12 6.32
C ASP A 19 -22.93 -5.76 6.80
N TRP A 20 -21.81 -5.43 6.14
CA TRP A 20 -20.50 -6.04 6.44
C TRP A 20 -19.72 -5.32 7.54
N ASP A 21 -20.21 -4.17 7.99
CA ASP A 21 -19.61 -3.36 9.05
C ASP A 21 -19.37 -4.18 10.34
N GLN A 22 -20.26 -5.14 10.62
CA GLN A 22 -20.15 -6.06 11.77
C GLN A 22 -18.88 -6.94 11.77
N PHE A 23 -18.23 -7.14 10.62
CA PHE A 23 -17.01 -7.94 10.50
C PHE A 23 -15.74 -7.08 10.46
N HIS A 24 -15.89 -5.77 10.31
CA HIS A 24 -14.80 -4.82 10.05
C HIS A 24 -14.25 -4.21 11.34
N THR A 25 -13.88 -5.08 12.30
CA THR A 25 -13.16 -4.61 13.49
C THR A 25 -11.74 -4.15 13.12
N PRO A 26 -11.13 -3.21 13.87
CA PRO A 26 -9.76 -2.75 13.58
C PRO A 26 -8.74 -3.88 13.51
N LYS A 27 -8.90 -4.91 14.36
CA LYS A 27 -8.06 -6.11 14.32
C LYS A 27 -8.20 -6.86 12.98
N ASN A 28 -9.43 -7.15 12.56
CA ASN A 28 -9.67 -7.90 11.33
C ASN A 28 -9.19 -7.14 10.10
N LEU A 29 -9.35 -5.81 10.09
CA LEU A 29 -8.87 -4.98 8.99
C LEU A 29 -7.34 -4.89 8.95
N ALA A 30 -6.66 -4.81 10.10
CA ALA A 30 -5.20 -4.89 10.15
C ALA A 30 -4.68 -6.27 9.67
N GLU A 31 -5.38 -7.35 10.02
CA GLU A 31 -5.09 -8.69 9.48
C GLU A 31 -5.30 -8.74 7.97
N ALA A 32 -6.39 -8.16 7.45
CA ALA A 32 -6.66 -8.09 6.01
C ALA A 32 -5.57 -7.33 5.26
N ILE A 33 -5.14 -6.15 5.73
CA ILE A 33 -4.01 -5.40 5.14
C ILE A 33 -2.76 -6.29 5.08
N SER A 34 -2.47 -7.02 6.16
CA SER A 34 -1.32 -7.93 6.17
C SER A 34 -1.48 -9.07 5.16
N ILE A 35 -2.67 -9.62 4.98
CA ILE A 35 -2.92 -10.70 4.02
C ILE A 35 -2.70 -10.20 2.60
N GLU A 36 -3.34 -9.10 2.19
CA GLU A 36 -3.19 -8.57 0.82
C GLU A 36 -1.76 -8.10 0.52
N ALA A 37 -1.05 -7.58 1.53
CA ALA A 37 0.35 -7.26 1.37
C ALA A 37 1.22 -8.52 1.13
N ASN A 38 0.83 -9.68 1.68
CA ASN A 38 1.49 -10.95 1.39
C ASN A 38 1.05 -11.54 0.05
N GLU A 39 -0.19 -11.33 -0.40
CA GLU A 39 -0.62 -11.71 -1.76
C GLU A 39 0.18 -10.92 -2.81
N LEU A 40 0.37 -9.61 -2.60
CA LEU A 40 1.27 -8.78 -3.41
C LEU A 40 2.72 -9.31 -3.38
N LEU A 41 3.22 -9.69 -2.21
CA LEU A 41 4.58 -10.24 -2.07
C LEU A 41 4.73 -11.59 -2.79
N GLU A 42 3.71 -12.44 -2.75
CA GLU A 42 3.71 -13.77 -3.39
C GLU A 42 3.93 -13.67 -4.91
N LEU A 43 3.44 -12.61 -5.54
CA LEU A 43 3.69 -12.33 -6.97
C LEU A 43 5.18 -12.27 -7.33
N PHE A 44 6.06 -12.02 -6.37
CA PHE A 44 7.50 -11.90 -6.58
C PHE A 44 8.31 -13.04 -5.93
N LEU A 45 7.67 -14.00 -5.25
CA LEU A 45 8.36 -15.04 -4.48
C LEU A 45 9.34 -15.89 -5.30
N TRP A 46 9.02 -16.12 -6.59
CA TRP A 46 9.82 -16.92 -7.51
C TRP A 46 10.41 -16.12 -8.66
N HIS A 47 10.38 -14.79 -8.56
CA HIS A 47 10.98 -13.90 -9.54
C HIS A 47 12.37 -13.45 -9.06
N ASP A 48 13.31 -13.34 -10.00
CA ASP A 48 14.53 -12.58 -9.74
C ASP A 48 14.16 -11.09 -9.55
N ASN A 49 15.11 -10.27 -9.07
CA ASN A 49 14.94 -8.81 -8.96
C ASN A 49 14.80 -8.17 -10.35
N HIS A 50 13.63 -8.34 -10.97
CA HIS A 50 13.33 -7.81 -12.30
C HIS A 50 13.27 -6.28 -12.27
N PRO A 51 13.84 -5.60 -13.27
CA PRO A 51 13.60 -4.18 -13.48
C PRO A 51 12.11 -3.89 -13.63
N SER A 52 11.69 -2.69 -13.23
CA SER A 52 10.29 -2.26 -13.29
C SER A 52 9.69 -2.38 -14.70
N GLU A 53 10.50 -2.20 -15.73
CA GLU A 53 10.14 -2.26 -17.15
C GLU A 53 9.74 -3.68 -17.56
N THR A 54 10.38 -4.70 -16.99
CA THR A 54 10.03 -6.10 -17.23
C THR A 54 8.66 -6.41 -16.64
N VAL A 55 8.40 -5.96 -15.40
CA VAL A 55 7.09 -6.12 -14.76
C VAL A 55 6.02 -5.38 -15.54
N GLN A 56 6.28 -4.15 -15.99
CA GLN A 56 5.34 -3.36 -16.80
C GLN A 56 5.03 -3.98 -18.17
N ALA A 57 6.00 -4.64 -18.81
CA ALA A 57 5.82 -5.29 -20.10
C ALA A 57 5.05 -6.63 -20.01
N ASP A 58 5.11 -7.30 -18.86
CA ASP A 58 4.31 -8.49 -18.58
C ASP A 58 2.88 -8.09 -18.17
N THR A 59 1.95 -8.17 -19.12
CA THR A 59 0.57 -7.74 -18.89
C THR A 59 -0.16 -8.56 -17.82
N GLU A 60 0.21 -9.84 -17.63
CA GLU A 60 -0.42 -10.70 -16.63
C GLU A 60 0.08 -10.33 -15.24
N LEU A 61 1.40 -10.29 -15.06
CA LEU A 61 2.00 -9.92 -13.77
C LEU A 61 1.62 -8.50 -13.37
N HIS A 62 1.73 -7.53 -14.28
CA HIS A 62 1.33 -6.14 -14.02
C HIS A 62 -0.15 -6.03 -13.61
N GLY A 63 -1.02 -6.80 -14.25
CA GLY A 63 -2.44 -6.86 -13.92
C GLY A 63 -2.66 -7.31 -12.47
N ARG A 64 -2.01 -8.41 -12.07
CA ARG A 64 -2.09 -8.95 -10.71
C ARG A 64 -1.52 -7.99 -9.68
N VAL A 65 -0.33 -7.42 -9.93
CA VAL A 65 0.28 -6.41 -9.04
C VAL A 65 -0.67 -5.24 -8.80
N LYS A 66 -1.36 -4.78 -9.84
CA LYS A 66 -2.34 -3.69 -9.73
C LYS A 66 -3.54 -4.09 -8.85
N GLU A 67 -4.00 -5.33 -8.94
CA GLU A 67 -5.11 -5.84 -8.12
C GLU A 67 -4.70 -5.91 -6.65
N GLU A 68 -3.63 -6.63 -6.32
CA GLU A 68 -3.20 -6.80 -4.92
C GLU A 68 -2.82 -5.47 -4.25
N LEU A 69 -2.15 -4.57 -5.00
CA LEU A 69 -1.84 -3.23 -4.50
C LEU A 69 -3.11 -2.42 -4.21
N ALA A 70 -4.15 -2.55 -5.05
CA ALA A 70 -5.42 -1.90 -4.82
C ALA A 70 -6.12 -2.45 -3.56
N ASP A 71 -6.05 -3.76 -3.34
CA ASP A 71 -6.66 -4.39 -2.15
C ASP A 71 -5.97 -3.94 -0.85
N VAL A 72 -4.64 -3.82 -0.82
CA VAL A 72 -3.91 -3.19 0.31
C VAL A 72 -4.44 -1.78 0.61
N VAL A 73 -4.66 -0.97 -0.43
CA VAL A 73 -5.17 0.41 -0.28
C VAL A 73 -6.63 0.40 0.19
N ILE A 74 -7.47 -0.49 -0.36
CA ILE A 74 -8.89 -0.59 0.03
C ILE A 74 -9.02 -0.95 1.52
N TYR A 75 -8.25 -1.91 2.02
CA TYR A 75 -8.29 -2.23 3.45
C TYR A 75 -7.62 -1.15 4.34
N SER A 76 -6.67 -0.39 3.79
CA SER A 76 -6.14 0.79 4.49
C SER A 76 -7.20 1.88 4.66
N ILE A 77 -7.99 2.15 3.61
CA ILE A 77 -9.15 3.05 3.65
C ILE A 77 -10.21 2.53 4.63
N ALA A 78 -10.47 1.22 4.60
CA ALA A 78 -11.38 0.57 5.53
C ALA A 78 -10.99 0.80 6.99
N LEU A 79 -9.72 0.56 7.32
CA LEU A 79 -9.20 0.73 8.68
C LEU A 79 -9.24 2.20 9.11
N ALA A 80 -8.82 3.11 8.23
CA ALA A 80 -8.89 4.54 8.48
C ALA A 80 -10.33 4.99 8.76
N THR A 81 -11.29 4.52 7.96
CA THR A 81 -12.72 4.79 8.15
C THR A 81 -13.22 4.33 9.51
N GLN A 82 -12.87 3.12 9.95
CA GLN A 82 -13.30 2.58 11.25
C GLN A 82 -12.68 3.27 12.47
N LEU A 83 -11.57 4.00 12.26
CA LEU A 83 -10.84 4.71 13.31
C LEU A 83 -11.00 6.22 13.24
N ASP A 84 -11.87 6.72 12.36
CA ASP A 84 -12.05 8.16 12.08
C ASP A 84 -10.72 8.88 11.75
N ILE A 85 -9.87 8.23 10.96
CA ILE A 85 -8.59 8.76 10.48
C ILE A 85 -8.79 9.35 9.09
N ASP A 86 -8.40 10.61 8.90
CA ASP A 86 -8.21 11.18 7.57
C ASP A 86 -6.93 10.59 6.96
N LEU A 87 -7.11 9.66 6.02
CA LEU A 87 -5.98 8.94 5.44
C LEU A 87 -5.13 9.83 4.54
N ALA A 88 -5.71 10.83 3.87
CA ALA A 88 -4.98 11.74 2.99
C ALA A 88 -4.05 12.63 3.83
N ASP A 89 -4.59 13.24 4.88
CA ASP A 89 -3.82 14.06 5.82
C ASP A 89 -2.74 13.21 6.52
N ALA A 90 -3.06 12.00 6.97
CA ALA A 90 -2.09 11.11 7.62
C ALA A 90 -0.93 10.73 6.69
N VAL A 91 -1.19 10.53 5.39
CA VAL A 91 -0.16 10.27 4.38
C VAL A 91 0.69 11.53 4.14
N ASP A 92 0.07 12.71 4.02
CA ASP A 92 0.77 13.98 3.79
C ASP A 92 1.71 14.35 4.95
N GLU A 93 1.23 14.22 6.19
CA GLU A 93 2.04 14.41 7.39
C GLU A 93 3.23 13.44 7.42
N LYS A 94 2.97 12.17 7.07
CA LYS A 94 4.01 11.15 7.05
C LYS A 94 5.05 11.38 5.95
N MET A 95 4.63 11.87 4.79
CA MET A 95 5.51 12.28 3.69
C MET A 95 6.42 13.43 4.11
N THR A 96 5.86 14.50 4.68
CA THR A 96 6.62 15.65 5.19
C THR A 96 7.67 15.22 6.24
N ALA A 97 7.27 14.32 7.15
CA ALA A 97 8.19 13.77 8.15
C ALA A 97 9.31 12.91 7.52
N ASN A 98 9.01 12.16 6.45
CA ASN A 98 9.99 11.35 5.74
C ASN A 98 10.97 12.22 4.93
N GLU A 99 10.51 13.28 4.27
CA GLU A 99 11.36 14.25 3.57
C GLU A 99 12.37 14.92 4.51
N THR A 100 11.95 15.18 5.75
CA THR A 100 12.85 15.71 6.79
C THR A 100 13.81 14.64 7.32
N ARG A 101 13.36 13.39 7.45
CA ARG A 101 14.17 12.28 7.97
C ARG A 101 15.22 11.79 6.96
N PHE A 102 14.89 11.84 5.68
CA PHE A 102 15.72 11.39 4.57
C PHE A 102 16.09 12.58 3.68
N ASP A 103 16.68 13.60 4.29
CA ASP A 103 17.26 14.74 3.56
C ASP A 103 18.39 14.29 2.62
N GLU A 104 18.88 15.18 1.75
CA GLU A 104 19.88 14.84 0.73
C GLU A 104 21.13 14.15 1.31
N ASP A 105 21.59 14.61 2.48
CA ASP A 105 22.75 14.05 3.16
C ASP A 105 22.46 12.65 3.73
N THR A 106 21.34 12.47 4.43
CA THR A 106 20.94 11.17 4.99
C THR A 106 20.62 10.15 3.91
N ALA A 107 20.01 10.60 2.80
CA ALA A 107 19.72 9.76 1.65
C ALA A 107 21.02 9.26 0.98
N ALA A 108 22.04 10.11 0.84
CA ALA A 108 23.34 9.72 0.28
C ALA A 108 24.03 8.65 1.14
N ASP A 109 24.01 8.81 2.47
CA ASP A 109 24.56 7.84 3.41
C ASP A 109 23.82 6.48 3.31
N MET A 110 22.48 6.51 3.21
CA MET A 110 21.68 5.29 3.04
C MET A 110 21.93 4.60 1.70
N THR A 111 22.12 5.36 0.61
CA THR A 111 22.48 4.78 -0.70
C THR A 111 23.80 4.04 -0.62
N ALA A 112 24.84 4.65 -0.02
CA ALA A 112 26.13 4.01 0.15
C ALA A 112 26.03 2.74 1.02
N GLU A 113 25.15 2.74 2.04
CA GLU A 113 24.85 1.54 2.80
C GLU A 113 24.21 0.48 1.91
N LEU A 114 23.08 0.76 1.25
CA LEU A 114 22.32 -0.21 0.45
C LEU A 114 23.13 -0.82 -0.71
N GLU A 115 23.99 -0.04 -1.36
CA GLU A 115 24.92 -0.55 -2.38
C GLU A 115 25.86 -1.63 -1.81
N SER A 116 26.22 -1.56 -0.53
CA SER A 116 27.02 -2.60 0.13
C SER A 116 26.27 -3.92 0.37
N TRP A 117 24.93 -3.87 0.38
CA TRP A 117 24.07 -5.06 0.51
C TRP A 117 23.73 -5.71 -0.83
N GLN A 118 23.86 -4.98 -1.95
CA GLN A 118 23.71 -5.56 -3.28
C GLN A 118 24.84 -6.59 -3.49
N ARG A 119 24.43 -7.85 -3.71
CA ARG A 119 25.34 -8.93 -4.10
C ARG A 119 25.08 -9.27 -5.56
N ASP A 120 26.17 -9.56 -6.28
CA ASP A 120 26.16 -10.02 -7.67
C ASP A 120 25.22 -11.21 -7.91
#